data_AF-A0A965BDZ8-F1
#
_entry.id   AF-A0A965BDZ8-F1
#
_cell.length_a   1.000
_cell.length_b   1.000
_cell.length_c   1.000
_cell.angle_alpha   90.00
_cell.angle_beta   90.00
_cell.angle_gamma   90.00
#
_symmetry.space_group_name_H-M   'P 1'
#
loop_
_entity.id
_entity.type
_entity.pdbx_description
1 polymer ?
#
loop_
_entity_poly.entity_id
_entity_poly.type
_entity_poly.pdbx_seq_one_letter_code
_entity_poly.pdbx_strand_id
1 'polypeptide(L)'
;MSQDLNPEIWPNTARRVNGEITIGNVSISDLANEFDTPAFILDESDFKARAGIWAKALQEAFGANAGTAYYAAKSFISTQVARWIQDAGLGLDVCTDGELA
;
A
#
# COMPACT_ATOMS: atom_id res chain seq x y z
N MET A 1 21.47 6.07 19.30
CA MET A 1 20.86 5.57 18.05
C MET A 1 19.40 5.95 18.10
N SER A 2 18.87 6.58 17.04
CA SER A 2 17.45 6.95 17.01
C SER A 2 16.59 5.70 17.22
N GLN A 3 15.64 5.76 18.15
CA GLN A 3 14.71 4.66 18.41
C GLN A 3 13.51 4.67 17.46
N ASP A 4 13.44 5.70 16.60
CA ASP A 4 12.31 5.94 15.71
C ASP A 4 12.51 5.24 14.36
N LEU A 5 11.40 4.75 13.80
CA LEU A 5 11.37 4.17 12.46
C LEU A 5 11.49 5.30 11.43
N ASN A 6 12.32 5.12 10.40
CA ASN A 6 12.45 6.12 9.33
C ASN A 6 11.13 6.18 8.51
N PRO A 7 10.40 7.32 8.54
CA PRO A 7 9.12 7.44 7.85
C PRO A 7 9.23 7.41 6.32
N GLU A 8 10.43 7.60 5.76
CA GLU A 8 10.66 7.47 4.30
C GLU A 8 10.74 6.00 3.85
N ILE A 9 10.98 5.07 4.79
CA ILE A 9 11.20 3.65 4.50
C ILE A 9 10.02 2.79 4.97
N TRP A 10 9.50 3.06 6.16
CA TRP A 10 8.45 2.24 6.78
C TRP A 10 7.04 2.67 6.34
N PRO A 11 6.04 1.77 6.37
CA PRO A 11 4.65 2.13 6.09
C PRO A 11 4.14 3.24 7.02
N ASN A 12 3.21 4.06 6.54
CA ASN A 12 2.68 5.23 7.27
C ASN A 12 2.17 4.93 8.69
N THR A 13 1.60 3.73 8.94
CA THR A 13 1.08 3.39 10.28
C THR A 13 2.10 2.68 11.18
N ALA A 14 3.30 2.42 10.66
CA ALA A 14 4.34 1.73 11.39
C ALA A 14 4.89 2.60 12.53
N ARG A 15 4.93 2.04 13.73
CA ARG A 15 5.49 2.71 14.91
C ARG A 15 6.15 1.71 15.85
N ARG A 16 7.13 2.18 16.61
CA ARG A 16 7.71 1.41 17.71
C ARG A 16 7.04 1.81 19.03
N VAL A 17 6.45 0.85 19.73
CA VAL A 17 5.81 1.03 21.03
C VAL A 17 6.47 0.07 22.00
N ASN A 18 7.07 0.60 23.07
CA ASN A 18 7.75 -0.20 24.11
C ASN A 18 8.79 -1.20 23.56
N GLY A 19 9.48 -0.82 22.48
CA GLY A 19 10.51 -1.66 21.85
C GLY A 19 10.00 -2.58 20.73
N GLU A 20 8.69 -2.77 20.61
CA GLU A 20 8.06 -3.62 19.59
C GLU A 20 7.51 -2.78 18.42
N ILE A 21 7.55 -3.34 17.21
CA ILE A 21 6.96 -2.69 16.02
C ILE A 21 5.48 -3.05 15.95
N THR A 22 4.65 -2.05 15.64
CA THR A 22 3.25 -2.24 15.28
C THR A 22 2.99 -1.65 13.90
N ILE A 23 2.10 -2.28 13.12
CA ILE A 23 1.59 -1.81 11.82
C ILE A 23 0.07 -1.91 11.89
N GLY A 24 -0.66 -0.88 11.47
CA GLY A 24 -2.12 -0.86 11.53
C GLY A 24 -2.69 -1.00 12.95
N ASN A 25 -1.92 -0.59 13.97
CA ASN A 25 -2.19 -0.83 15.39
C ASN A 25 -2.07 -2.27 15.89
N VAL A 26 -1.53 -3.19 15.09
CA VAL A 26 -1.30 -4.60 15.48
C VAL A 26 0.20 -4.82 15.67
N SER A 27 0.60 -5.55 16.72
CA SER A 27 2.01 -5.87 16.95
C SER A 27 2.52 -6.90 15.94
N ILE A 28 3.81 -6.82 15.58
CA ILE A 28 4.40 -7.81 14.67
C ILE A 28 4.43 -9.21 15.33
N SER A 29 4.58 -9.31 16.66
CA SER A 29 4.55 -10.61 17.34
C SER A 29 3.16 -11.24 17.30
N ASP A 30 2.09 -10.44 17.45
CA ASP A 30 0.72 -10.96 17.30
C ASP A 30 0.48 -11.48 15.89
N LEU A 31 0.90 -10.72 14.87
CA LEU A 31 0.80 -11.16 13.47
C LEU A 31 1.60 -12.44 13.20
N ALA A 32 2.82 -12.56 13.76
CA ALA A 32 3.65 -13.75 13.61
C ALA A 32 3.06 -14.97 14.33
N ASN A 33 2.41 -14.77 15.48
CA ASN A 33 1.74 -15.84 16.23
C ASN A 33 0.45 -16.30 15.54
N GLU A 34 -0.28 -15.39 14.89
CA GLU A 34 -1.55 -15.69 14.22
C GLU A 34 -1.35 -16.30 12.82
N PHE A 35 -0.40 -15.77 12.04
CA PHE A 35 -0.23 -16.10 10.62
C PHE A 35 1.05 -16.89 10.30
N ASP A 36 1.82 -17.28 11.32
CA ASP A 36 3.14 -17.90 11.21
C ASP A 36 4.16 -17.04 10.43
N THR A 37 5.37 -17.58 10.24
CA THR A 37 6.43 -16.91 9.47
C THR A 37 7.04 -17.85 8.42
N PRO A 38 7.47 -17.33 7.26
CA PRO A 38 7.52 -15.91 6.86
C PRO A 38 6.15 -15.36 6.40
N ALA A 39 5.90 -14.07 6.66
CA ALA A 39 4.67 -13.38 6.25
C ALA A 39 4.97 -12.01 5.62
N PHE A 40 4.18 -11.63 4.60
CA PHE A 40 4.15 -10.28 4.05
C PHE A 40 3.00 -9.51 4.71
N ILE A 41 3.32 -8.38 5.35
CA ILE A 41 2.33 -7.51 5.98
C ILE A 41 2.16 -6.26 5.10
N LEU A 42 0.96 -6.08 4.56
CA LEU A 42 0.63 -4.94 3.71
C LEU A 42 -0.25 -3.95 4.50
N ASP A 43 0.22 -2.73 4.68
CA ASP A 43 -0.53 -1.65 5.32
C ASP A 43 -1.53 -1.04 4.34
N GLU A 44 -2.81 -1.38 4.50
CA GLU A 44 -3.90 -0.89 3.66
C GLU A 44 -4.00 0.64 3.68
N SER A 45 -3.75 1.28 4.83
CA SER A 45 -3.85 2.73 4.95
C SER A 45 -2.71 3.42 4.21
N ASP A 46 -1.50 2.87 4.27
CA ASP A 46 -0.36 3.34 3.47
C ASP A 46 -0.63 3.18 1.97
N PHE A 47 -1.11 2.02 1.54
CA PHE A 47 -1.44 1.75 0.13
C PHE A 47 -2.46 2.77 -0.39
N LYS A 48 -3.59 2.92 0.30
CA LYS A 48 -4.68 3.84 -0.11
C LYS A 48 -4.23 5.30 -0.10
N ALA A 49 -3.40 5.70 0.88
CA ALA A 49 -2.83 7.04 0.91
C ALA A 49 -1.94 7.32 -0.31
N ARG A 50 -1.06 6.38 -0.68
CA ARG A 50 -0.19 6.52 -1.86
C ARG A 50 -0.98 6.56 -3.16
N ALA A 51 -2.01 5.72 -3.29
CA ALA A 51 -2.91 5.73 -4.43
C ALA A 51 -3.57 7.12 -4.61
N GLY A 52 -4.10 7.69 -3.53
CA GLY A 52 -4.69 9.02 -3.53
C GLY A 52 -3.70 10.14 -3.85
N ILE A 53 -2.45 10.06 -3.35
CA ILE A 53 -1.40 11.03 -3.66
C ILE A 53 -1.09 11.07 -5.15
N TRP A 54 -0.97 9.91 -5.81
CA TRP A 54 -0.70 9.86 -7.25
C TRP A 54 -1.84 10.42 -8.09
N ALA A 55 -3.09 10.02 -7.80
CA ALA A 55 -4.26 10.54 -8.50
C ALA A 55 -4.37 12.06 -8.34
N LYS A 56 -4.20 12.56 -7.11
CA LYS A 56 -4.24 14.00 -6.80
C LYS A 56 -3.11 14.76 -7.50
N ALA A 57 -1.88 14.27 -7.42
CA ALA A 57 -0.72 14.93 -8.05
C ALA A 57 -0.88 15.05 -9.56
N LEU A 58 -1.42 14.01 -10.22
CA LEU A 58 -1.72 14.05 -11.65
C LEU A 58 -2.80 15.10 -11.98
N GLN A 59 -3.86 15.15 -11.17
CA GLN A 59 -4.93 16.12 -11.32
C GLN A 59 -4.45 17.56 -11.11
N GLU A 60 -3.61 17.80 -10.12
CA GLU A 60 -3.03 19.12 -9.81
C GLU A 60 -2.08 19.60 -10.91
N ALA A 61 -1.29 18.69 -11.50
CA ALA A 61 -0.33 19.04 -12.54
C ALA A 61 -0.98 19.32 -13.91
N PHE A 62 -2.05 18.57 -14.26
CA PHE A 62 -2.59 18.58 -15.64
C PHE A 62 -4.04 19.06 -15.77
N GLY A 63 -4.76 19.29 -14.66
CA GLY A 63 -6.10 19.86 -14.69
C GLY A 63 -7.07 19.02 -15.55
N ALA A 64 -7.81 19.67 -16.44
CA ALA A 64 -8.75 18.99 -17.35
C ALA A 64 -8.08 18.02 -18.34
N ASN A 65 -6.76 18.12 -18.53
CA ASN A 65 -5.97 17.21 -19.37
C ASN A 65 -5.35 16.06 -18.56
N ALA A 66 -5.66 15.95 -17.26
CA ALA A 66 -5.19 14.85 -16.45
C ALA A 66 -5.80 13.53 -16.98
N GLY A 67 -4.92 12.56 -17.23
CA GLY A 67 -5.34 11.18 -17.50
C GLY A 67 -5.70 10.45 -16.21
N THR A 68 -5.81 9.13 -16.32
CA THR A 68 -5.96 8.24 -15.17
C THR A 68 -4.58 7.77 -14.70
N ALA A 69 -4.34 7.76 -13.38
CA ALA A 69 -3.17 7.10 -12.83
C ALA A 69 -3.41 5.58 -12.79
N TYR A 70 -2.45 4.79 -13.27
CA TYR A 70 -2.56 3.33 -13.36
C TYR A 70 -1.62 2.66 -12.35
N TYR A 71 -2.16 1.70 -11.59
CA TYR A 71 -1.38 0.78 -10.78
C TYR A 71 -0.85 -0.36 -11.66
N ALA A 72 0.44 -0.66 -11.59
CA ALA A 72 1.03 -1.75 -12.36
C ALA A 72 0.91 -3.09 -11.63
N ALA A 73 0.08 -4.00 -12.14
CA ALA A 73 -0.24 -5.29 -11.53
C ALA A 73 1.01 -6.15 -11.24
N LYS A 74 2.02 -6.06 -12.10
CA LYS A 74 3.31 -6.74 -11.94
C LYS A 74 4.06 -6.44 -10.63
N SER A 75 3.72 -5.34 -9.95
CA SER A 75 4.35 -4.99 -8.67
C SER A 75 3.84 -5.87 -7.52
N PHE A 76 2.54 -6.13 -7.49
CA PHE A 76 1.85 -7.13 -6.70
C PHE A 76 0.36 -7.08 -7.06
N ILE A 77 -0.32 -8.21 -7.26
CA ILE A 77 -1.77 -8.20 -7.47
C ILE A 77 -2.43 -9.36 -6.75
N SER A 78 -3.60 -9.07 -6.19
CA SER A 78 -4.56 -10.01 -5.64
C SER A 78 -5.96 -9.43 -5.82
N THR A 79 -6.99 -10.24 -5.65
CA THR A 79 -8.38 -9.77 -5.72
C THR A 79 -8.66 -8.64 -4.72
N GLN A 80 -8.02 -8.66 -3.54
CA GLN A 80 -8.16 -7.62 -2.53
C GLN A 80 -7.46 -6.32 -2.95
N VAL A 81 -6.26 -6.40 -3.53
CA VAL A 81 -5.54 -5.22 -4.03
C VAL A 81 -6.27 -4.60 -5.22
N ALA A 82 -6.83 -5.40 -6.12
CA ALA A 82 -7.66 -4.91 -7.23
C ALA A 82 -8.87 -4.10 -6.74
N ARG A 83 -9.53 -4.54 -5.66
CA ARG A 83 -10.61 -3.79 -5.01
C ARG A 83 -10.12 -2.46 -4.45
N TRP A 84 -8.98 -2.42 -3.77
CA TRP A 84 -8.42 -1.17 -3.25
C TRP A 84 -8.07 -0.18 -4.36
N ILE A 85 -7.55 -0.66 -5.49
CA ILE A 85 -7.23 0.15 -6.68
C ILE A 85 -8.52 0.77 -7.26
N GLN A 86 -9.57 -0.05 -7.38
CA GLN A 86 -10.88 0.41 -7.83
C GLN A 86 -11.49 1.44 -6.87
N ASP A 87 -11.48 1.17 -5.56
CA ASP A 87 -11.99 2.07 -4.52
C ASP A 87 -11.24 3.41 -4.51
N ALA A 88 -9.95 3.40 -4.85
CA ALA A 88 -9.12 4.59 -4.97
C ALA A 88 -9.32 5.35 -6.29
N GLY A 89 -10.13 4.83 -7.22
CA GLY A 89 -10.39 5.46 -8.53
C GLY A 89 -9.20 5.40 -9.49
N LEU A 90 -8.26 4.49 -9.26
CA LEU A 90 -7.12 4.26 -10.15
C LEU A 90 -7.47 3.28 -11.28
N GLY A 91 -6.73 3.38 -12.38
CA GLY A 91 -6.69 2.33 -13.40
C GLY A 91 -5.78 1.17 -12.98
N LEU A 92 -5.93 0.02 -13.63
CA LEU A 92 -5.08 -1.15 -13.45
C LEU A 92 -4.38 -1.48 -14.77
N ASP A 93 -3.06 -1.47 -14.79
CA ASP A 93 -2.22 -1.89 -15.90
C ASP A 93 -1.83 -3.36 -15.72
N VAL A 94 -2.22 -4.19 -16.69
CA VAL A 94 -2.00 -5.65 -16.72
C VAL A 94 -1.16 -6.03 -17.92
N CYS A 95 -0.32 -7.05 -17.75
CA CYS A 95 0.67 -7.52 -18.71
C CYS A 95 0.32 -8.90 -19.29
N THR A 96 -0.38 -9.74 -18.53
CA THR A 96 -0.76 -11.11 -18.95
C THR A 96 -2.21 -11.43 -18.64
N ASP A 97 -2.79 -12.42 -19.32
CA ASP A 97 -4.17 -12.87 -19.08
C ASP A 97 -4.41 -13.31 -17.63
N GLY A 98 -3.37 -13.85 -16.96
CA GLY A 98 -3.46 -14.23 -15.55
C GLY A 98 -3.60 -13.05 -14.59
N GLU A 99 -3.20 -11.84 -15.00
CA GLU A 99 -3.42 -10.61 -14.24
C GLU A 99 -4.78 -9.96 -14.56
N LEU A 100 -5.39 -10.30 -15.71
CA LEU A 100 -6.68 -9.78 -16.16
C LEU A 100 -7.88 -10.58 -15.63
N ALA A 101 -7.72 -11.90 -15.46
CA ALA A 101 -8.78 -12.82 -15.03
C ALA A 101 -9.27 -12.58 -13.60
#